data_AF-A0A7V7JMG6-F1
#
_entry.id   AF-A0A7V7JMG6-F1
#
_cell.length_a   1.000
_cell.length_b   1.000
_cell.length_c   1.000
_cell.angle_alpha   90.00
_cell.angle_beta   90.00
_cell.angle_gamma   90.00
#
_symmetry.space_group_name_H-M   'P 1'
#
loop_
_entity.id
_entity.type
_entity.pdbx_description
1 polymer ?
#
loop_
_entity_poly.entity_id
_entity_poly.type
_entity_poly.pdbx_seq_one_letter_code
_entity_poly.pdbx_strand_id
1 'polypeptide(L)' 'MNGELTRAVYDAAQRRGNRYELPCAAAFRLAAKWCVEVRDIGRICDQKKIKIIQCQLGCFQ' A
#
# COMPACT_ATOMS: atom_id res chain seq x y z
N MET A 1 15.24 -6.44 -9.16
CA MET A 1 15.19 -5.93 -7.77
C MET A 1 13.84 -5.25 -7.51
N ASN A 2 12.77 -6.02 -7.27
CA ASN A 2 11.42 -5.51 -6.88
C ASN A 2 10.91 -6.15 -5.57
N GLY A 3 11.74 -6.98 -4.91
CA GLY A 3 11.35 -7.75 -3.73
C GLY A 3 11.28 -6.93 -2.45
N GLU A 4 12.12 -5.90 -2.31
CA GLU A 4 12.23 -5.11 -1.08
C GLU A 4 11.04 -4.16 -0.88
N LEU A 5 10.62 -3.45 -1.94
CA LEU A 5 9.43 -2.59 -1.88
C LEU A 5 8.18 -3.42 -1.57
N THR A 6 8.03 -4.58 -2.22
CA THR A 6 6.91 -5.50 -1.97
C THR A 6 6.82 -5.90 -0.51
N ARG A 7 7.97 -6.19 0.12
CA ARG A 7 8.04 -6.54 1.53
C ARG A 7 7.69 -5.34 2.42
N ALA A 8 8.16 -4.15 2.09
CA ALA A 8 7.84 -2.93 2.82
C ALA A 8 6.35 -2.59 2.77
N VAL A 9 5.69 -2.79 1.62
CA VAL A 9 4.23 -2.62 1.49
C VAL A 9 3.49 -3.61 2.37
N TYR A 10 3.92 -4.88 2.40
CA TYR A 10 3.31 -5.92 3.21
C TYR A 10 3.49 -5.66 4.72
N ASP A 11 4.67 -5.17 5.12
CA ASP A 11 4.99 -4.82 6.50
C ASP A 11 4.17 -3.63 7.00
N ALA A 12 3.92 -2.65 6.13
CA ALA A 12 3.05 -1.52 6.43
C ALA A 12 1.54 -1.86 6.38
N ALA A 13 1.17 -2.99 5.77
CA ALA A 13 -0.22 -3.42 5.69
C ALA A 13 -0.70 -3.93 7.04
N GLN A 14 -1.87 -3.46 7.47
CA GLN A 14 -2.50 -3.88 8.71
C GLN A 14 -3.46 -5.04 8.42
N ARG A 15 -3.40 -6.10 9.22
CA ARG A 15 -4.36 -7.19 9.10
C ARG A 15 -5.65 -6.82 9.83
N ARG A 16 -6.75 -6.66 9.09
CA ARG A 16 -8.07 -6.40 9.65
C ARG A 16 -9.00 -7.58 9.37
N GLY A 17 -9.29 -8.35 10.42
CA GLY A 17 -10.03 -9.60 10.29
C GLY A 17 -9.31 -10.61 9.41
N ASN A 18 -9.91 -10.96 8.28
CA ASN A 18 -9.40 -11.98 7.35
C ASN A 18 -8.72 -11.40 6.09
N ARG A 19 -8.43 -10.08 6.05
CA ARG A 19 -7.81 -9.41 4.91
C ARG A 19 -6.70 -8.47 5.36
N TYR A 20 -5.75 -8.22 4.46
CA TYR A 20 -4.75 -7.18 4.63
C TYR A 20 -5.27 -5.88 4.06
N GLU A 21 -5.15 -4.82 4.84
CA GLU A 21 -5.60 -3.49 4.49
C GLU A 21 -4.45 -2.49 4.67
N LEU A 22 -4.21 -1.67 3.66
CA LEU A 22 -3.18 -0.63 3.71
C LEU A 22 -3.86 0.73 3.72
N PRO A 23 -3.66 1.55 4.77
CA PRO A 23 -4.12 2.93 4.73
C PRO A 23 -3.47 3.69 3.57
N CYS A 24 -4.25 4.46 2.82
CA CYS A 24 -3.72 5.27 1.72
C CYS A 24 -2.60 6.21 2.19
N ALA A 25 -2.73 6.79 3.38
CA ALA A 25 -1.66 7.57 4.01
C ALA A 25 -0.35 6.77 4.19
N ALA A 26 -0.43 5.48 4.54
CA ALA A 26 0.75 4.61 4.64
C ALA A 26 1.36 4.33 3.27
N ALA A 27 0.53 4.13 2.24
CA ALA A 27 0.99 3.97 0.86
C ALA A 27 1.77 5.21 0.37
N PHE A 28 1.25 6.41 0.63
CA PHE A 28 1.94 7.66 0.28
C PHE A 28 3.25 7.85 1.05
N ARG A 29 3.28 7.51 2.36
CA ARG A 29 4.51 7.55 3.16
C ARG A 29 5.57 6.60 2.64
N LEU A 30 5.18 5.38 2.26
CA LEU A 30 6.09 4.42 1.65
C LEU A 30 6.60 4.92 0.30
N ALA A 31 5.73 5.45 -0.54
CA ALA A 31 6.10 6.00 -1.84
C ALA A 31 7.16 7.11 -1.69
N ALA A 32 6.94 8.04 -0.76
CA ALA A 32 7.91 9.09 -0.43
C ALA A 32 9.22 8.54 0.14
N LYS A 33 9.14 7.55 1.05
CA LYS A 33 10.32 6.94 1.69
C LYS A 33 11.21 6.19 0.70
N TRP A 34 10.60 5.51 -0.27
CA TRP A 34 11.30 4.72 -1.28
C TRP A 34 11.56 5.50 -2.57
N CYS A 35 11.14 6.78 -2.63
CA CYS A 35 11.23 7.63 -3.81
C CYS A 35 10.60 6.98 -5.07
N VAL A 36 9.44 6.32 -4.88
CA VAL A 36 8.68 5.65 -5.94
C VAL A 36 7.31 6.27 -6.09
N GLU A 37 6.64 5.99 -7.21
CA GLU A 37 5.28 6.45 -7.40
C GLU A 37 4.28 5.66 -6.54
N VAL A 38 3.26 6.34 -6.03
CA VAL A 38 2.15 5.68 -5.32
C VAL A 38 1.45 4.65 -6.21
N ARG A 39 1.50 4.84 -7.53
CA ARG A 39 0.98 3.89 -8.51
C ARG A 39 1.68 2.53 -8.45
N ASP A 40 3.00 2.51 -8.25
CA ASP A 40 3.75 1.26 -8.08
C ASP A 40 3.35 0.56 -6.78
N ILE A 41 3.16 1.31 -5.71
CA ILE A 41 2.65 0.76 -4.44
C ILE A 41 1.24 0.21 -4.61
N GLY A 42 0.36 0.92 -5.33
CA GLY A 42 -0.98 0.44 -5.66
C GLY A 42 -0.96 -0.86 -6.47
N ARG A 43 -0.05 -0.96 -7.44
CA ARG A 43 0.14 -2.17 -8.25
C ARG A 43 0.63 -3.35 -7.42
N ILE A 44 1.52 -3.12 -6.45
CA ILE A 44 1.95 -4.14 -5.48
C ILE A 44 0.78 -4.57 -4.59
N CYS A 45 -0.01 -3.62 -4.08
CA CYS A 45 -1.17 -3.91 -3.25
C CYS A 45 -2.18 -4.80 -4.00
N ASP A 46 -2.47 -4.46 -5.25
CA ASP A 46 -3.37 -5.21 -6.13
C ASP A 46 -2.87 -6.65 -6.35
N GLN A 47 -1.58 -6.80 -6.70
CA GLN A 47 -0.95 -8.12 -6.85
C GLN A 47 -0.94 -8.95 -5.55
N LYS A 48 -0.86 -8.30 -4.39
CA LYS A 48 -0.83 -8.97 -3.07
C LYS A 48 -2.22 -9.12 -2.43
N LYS A 49 -3.29 -8.72 -3.13
CA LYS A 49 -4.67 -8.68 -2.60
C LYS A 49 -4.79 -7.88 -1.30
N ILE A 50 -3.98 -6.82 -1.17
CA ILE A 50 -4.04 -5.88 -0.06
C ILE A 50 -5.03 -4.79 -0.45
N LYS A 51 -6.07 -4.59 0.35
CA LYS A 51 -7.08 -3.57 0.07
C LYS A 51 -6.60 -2.22 0.57
N ILE A 52 -6.52 -1.22 -0.30
CA ILE A 52 -6.23 0.14 0.14
C ILE A 52 -7.49 0.72 0.80
N ILE A 53 -7.35 1.23 2.01
CA ILE A 53 -8.44 1.81 2.80
C ILE A 53 -8.11 3.26 3.19
N GLN A 54 -9.13 4.01 3.64
CA GLN A 54 -8.99 5.40 4.11
C GLN A 54 -8.25 6.31 3.11
N CYS A 55 -8.79 6.44 1.89
CA CYS A 55 -8.23 7.32 0.88
C CYS A 55 -8.34 8.79 1.33
N GLN A 56 -7.18 9.40 1.60
CA GLN A 56 -7.08 10.81 2.01
C GLN A 56 -7.46 11.80 0.88
N LEU A 57 -7.50 11.32 -0.37
CA LEU A 57 -7.90 12.10 -1.53
C LEU A 57 -9.41 11.99 -1.84
N GLY A 58 -10.16 11.19 -1.08
CA GLY A 58 -11.56 10.88 -1.38
C GLY A 58 -11.77 10.03 -2.64
N CYS A 59 -10.70 9.53 -3.28
CA CYS A 59 -10.78 8.78 -4.54
C CYS A 59 -11.27 7.32 -4.37
N PHE A 60 -11.23 6.76 -3.17
CA PHE A 60 -11.77 5.42 -2.89
C PHE A 60 -12.77 5.52 -1.74
N GLN A 61 -14.05 5.71 -2.09
CA GLN A 61 -15.21 5.41 -1.23
C GLN A 61 -15.61 3.94 -1.39
#